data_AF-B5AG26-F1
#
_entry.id   AF-B5AG26-F1
#
_cell.length_a   1.000
_cell.length_b   1.000
_cell.length_c   1.000
_cell.angle_alpha   90.00
_cell.angle_beta   90.00
_cell.angle_gamma   90.00
#
_symmetry.space_group_name_H-M   'P 1'
#
loop_
_entity.id
_entity.type
_entity.pdbx_description
1 polymer ?
#
loop_
_entity_poly.entity_id
_entity_poly.type
_entity_poly.pdbx_seq_one_letter_code
_entity_poly.pdbx_strand_id
1 'polypeptide(L)'
;TCLDDIRKLDRFKEPPAFGPMCDLLWSDPGEDYGSEKTQDHFCHNSVRGCSYFYSFPAVCDFLMNNNLLSVIRAHEAQDAGYRMYRKSQTTGFPSL
;
A
#
# COMPACT_ATOMS: atom_id res chain seq x y z
N THR A 1 -7.38 -8.12 -4.31
CA THR A 1 -7.82 -7.87 -2.93
C THR A 1 -8.98 -6.91 -2.96
N CYS A 2 -10.05 -7.22 -2.23
CA CYS A 2 -11.19 -6.32 -2.08
C CYS A 2 -11.37 -5.85 -0.63
N LEU A 3 -12.20 -4.82 -0.42
CA LEU A 3 -12.51 -4.32 0.92
C LEU A 3 -13.12 -5.40 1.85
N ASP A 4 -13.80 -6.40 1.30
CA ASP A 4 -14.36 -7.51 2.09
C ASP A 4 -13.28 -8.42 2.67
N ASP A 5 -12.09 -8.49 2.06
CA ASP A 5 -10.97 -9.28 2.61
C ASP A 5 -10.52 -8.72 3.96
N ILE A 6 -10.54 -7.39 4.12
CA ILE A 6 -10.21 -6.70 5.38
C ILE A 6 -11.29 -6.96 6.43
N ARG A 7 -12.57 -6.93 6.05
CA ARG A 7 -13.72 -7.16 6.97
C ARG A 7 -13.73 -8.55 7.57
N LYS A 8 -13.16 -9.54 6.87
CA LYS A 8 -13.08 -10.94 7.29
C LYS A 8 -11.92 -11.22 8.27
N LEU A 9 -11.04 -10.25 8.52
CA LEU A 9 -9.91 -10.46 9.42
C LEU A 9 -10.36 -10.55 10.88
N ASP A 10 -10.01 -11.66 11.51
CA ASP A 10 -10.04 -11.79 12.97
C ASP A 10 -8.90 -10.96 13.57
N ARG A 11 -9.26 -9.77 14.06
CA ARG A 11 -8.30 -8.75 14.55
C ARG A 11 -8.07 -8.76 16.05
N PHE A 12 -8.79 -9.58 16.82
CA PHE A 12 -8.69 -9.59 18.29
C PHE A 12 -7.60 -10.55 18.77
N LYS A 13 -6.40 -10.36 18.24
CA LYS A 13 -5.21 -11.15 18.51
C LYS A 13 -3.96 -10.31 18.27
N GLU A 14 -2.83 -10.79 18.75
CA GLU A 14 -1.54 -10.21 18.39
C GLU A 14 -1.35 -10.29 16.86
N PRO A 15 -0.94 -9.21 16.19
CA PRO A 15 -0.63 -9.26 14.76
C PRO A 15 0.33 -10.42 14.45
N PRO A 16 -0.02 -11.30 13.50
CA PRO A 16 0.86 -12.40 13.12
C PRO A 16 2.14 -11.87 12.44
N ALA A 17 3.21 -12.67 12.41
CA ALA A 17 4.46 -12.29 11.76
C ALA A 17 4.35 -12.11 10.23
N PHE A 18 3.32 -12.70 9.60
CA PHE A 18 3.04 -12.61 8.18
C PHE A 18 1.54 -12.65 7.88
N GLY A 19 1.16 -12.27 6.67
CA GLY A 19 -0.21 -12.32 6.18
C GLY A 19 -0.96 -11.00 6.34
N PRO A 20 -2.24 -10.95 5.95
CA PRO A 20 -2.91 -9.68 5.63
C PRO A 20 -2.99 -8.67 6.78
N MET A 21 -3.10 -9.14 8.02
CA MET A 21 -3.08 -8.26 9.20
C MET A 21 -1.69 -7.65 9.45
N CYS A 22 -0.61 -8.41 9.22
CA CYS A 22 0.74 -7.88 9.23
C CYS A 22 0.93 -6.86 8.09
N ASP A 23 0.49 -7.22 6.88
CA ASP A 23 0.71 -6.41 5.69
C ASP A 23 -0.03 -5.06 5.76
N LEU A 24 -1.24 -5.02 6.31
CA LEU A 24 -1.99 -3.78 6.56
C LEU A 24 -1.27 -2.83 7.52
N LEU A 25 -0.47 -3.37 8.45
CA LEU A 25 0.23 -2.59 9.47
C LEU A 25 1.66 -2.18 9.06
N TRP A 26 2.31 -2.99 8.21
CA TRP A 26 3.76 -2.91 7.97
C TRP A 26 4.18 -2.74 6.50
N SER A 27 3.25 -2.76 5.55
CA SER A 27 3.60 -2.52 4.14
C SER A 27 3.90 -1.04 3.87
N ASP A 28 4.80 -0.78 2.93
CA ASP A 28 5.25 0.56 2.52
C ASP A 28 5.20 0.70 1.00
N PRO A 29 5.11 1.92 0.44
CA PRO A 29 5.36 2.11 -0.98
C PRO A 29 6.83 1.78 -1.31
N GLY A 30 7.10 1.25 -2.51
CA GLY A 30 8.48 1.12 -2.99
C GLY A 30 9.20 2.49 -3.04
N GLU A 31 10.53 2.50 -2.87
CA GLU A 31 11.31 3.75 -2.91
C GLU A 31 11.13 4.53 -4.21
N ASP A 32 10.95 3.80 -5.32
CA ASP A 32 10.71 4.30 -6.66
C ASP A 32 9.21 4.35 -7.03
N TYR A 33 8.29 4.36 -6.05
CA TYR A 33 6.84 4.35 -6.27
C TYR A 33 6.39 5.37 -7.32
N GLY A 34 5.74 4.87 -8.39
CA GLY A 34 5.31 5.66 -9.55
C GLY A 34 6.38 5.86 -10.63
N SER A 35 7.57 5.32 -10.46
CA SER A 35 8.67 5.33 -11.44
C SER A 35 9.38 3.99 -11.53
N GLU A 36 8.67 2.92 -11.16
CA GLU A 36 9.20 1.56 -11.06
C GLU A 36 9.69 1.05 -12.42
N LYS A 37 10.77 0.27 -12.39
CA LYS A 37 11.34 -0.37 -13.59
C LYS A 37 10.63 -1.67 -13.97
N THR A 38 10.05 -2.36 -12.99
CA THR A 38 9.27 -3.58 -13.20
C THR A 38 7.80 -3.32 -12.87
N GLN A 39 6.93 -4.20 -13.35
CA GLN A 39 5.49 -4.15 -13.05
C GLN A 39 5.11 -5.07 -11.89
N ASP A 40 6.09 -5.48 -11.07
CA ASP A 40 5.80 -6.32 -9.91
C ASP A 40 4.95 -5.53 -8.91
N HIS A 41 3.86 -6.15 -8.46
CA HIS A 41 2.94 -5.48 -7.53
C HIS A 41 3.51 -5.37 -6.13
N PHE A 42 4.21 -6.41 -5.70
CA PHE A 42 4.73 -6.55 -4.35
C PHE A 42 6.13 -7.14 -4.39
N CYS A 43 7.05 -6.54 -3.65
CA CYS A 43 8.38 -7.10 -3.39
C CYS A 43 8.65 -7.10 -1.88
N HIS A 44 9.58 -7.95 -1.41
CA HIS A 44 9.83 -8.07 0.02
C HIS A 44 10.31 -6.74 0.62
N ASN A 45 9.71 -6.31 1.73
CA ASN A 45 10.10 -5.09 2.42
C ASN A 45 11.34 -5.34 3.29
N SER A 46 12.51 -5.14 2.71
CA SER A 46 13.79 -5.28 3.38
C SER A 46 14.02 -4.25 4.49
N VAL A 47 13.35 -3.09 4.44
CA VAL A 47 13.47 -2.03 5.47
C VAL A 47 12.77 -2.44 6.76
N ARG A 48 11.63 -3.14 6.66
CA ARG A 48 10.88 -3.65 7.82
C ARG A 48 11.31 -5.07 8.21
N GLY A 49 11.88 -5.84 7.29
CA GLY A 49 12.22 -7.25 7.50
C GLY A 49 11.01 -8.19 7.53
N CYS A 50 9.81 -7.67 7.24
CA CYS A 50 8.54 -8.38 7.14
C CYS A 50 7.64 -7.62 6.15
N SER A 51 6.50 -8.21 5.76
CA SER A 51 5.59 -7.59 4.79
C SER A 51 6.28 -7.26 3.44
N TYR A 52 5.68 -6.34 2.69
CA TYR A 52 6.01 -6.03 1.31
C TYR A 52 6.06 -4.53 1.04
N PHE A 53 6.90 -4.15 0.09
CA PHE A 53 6.73 -2.90 -0.63
C PHE A 53 5.64 -3.09 -1.69
N TYR A 54 4.73 -2.14 -1.82
CA TYR A 54 3.74 -2.11 -2.90
C TYR A 54 4.08 -1.04 -3.95
N SER A 55 3.82 -1.36 -5.20
CA SER A 55 4.07 -0.46 -6.33
C SER A 55 2.84 0.37 -6.70
N PHE A 56 3.05 1.40 -7.52
CA PHE A 56 2.01 2.25 -8.08
C PHE A 56 0.98 1.48 -8.91
N PRO A 57 1.37 0.52 -9.79
CA PRO A 57 0.41 -0.39 -10.41
C PRO A 57 -0.48 -1.14 -9.41
N ALA A 58 0.10 -1.69 -8.34
CA ALA A 58 -0.65 -2.42 -7.33
C ALA A 58 -1.73 -1.56 -6.65
N VAL A 59 -1.40 -0.31 -6.33
CA VAL A 59 -2.35 0.65 -5.76
C VAL A 59 -3.41 1.06 -6.78
N CYS A 60 -3.03 1.36 -8.02
CA CYS A 60 -3.98 1.70 -9.07
C CYS A 60 -5.02 0.59 -9.28
N ASP A 61 -4.57 -0.66 -9.35
CA ASP A 61 -5.45 -1.82 -9.50
C ASP A 61 -6.38 -1.98 -8.29
N PHE A 62 -5.86 -1.82 -7.07
CA PHE A 62 -6.68 -1.87 -5.87
C PHE A 62 -7.76 -0.78 -5.86
N LEU A 63 -7.40 0.45 -6.23
CA LEU A 63 -8.33 1.58 -6.29
C LEU A 63 -9.43 1.36 -7.32
N MET A 64 -9.07 0.93 -8.53
CA MET A 64 -10.04 0.63 -9.59
C MET A 64 -10.99 -0.50 -9.19
N ASN A 65 -10.46 -1.61 -8.68
CA ASN A 65 -11.25 -2.79 -8.31
C ASN A 65 -12.23 -2.52 -7.16
N ASN A 66 -11.97 -1.51 -6.32
CA ASN A 66 -12.79 -1.17 -5.16
C ASN A 66 -13.53 0.16 -5.32
N ASN A 67 -13.48 0.79 -6.50
CA ASN A 67 -14.06 2.10 -6.77
C ASN A 67 -13.67 3.17 -5.73
N LEU A 68 -12.37 3.26 -5.46
CA LEU A 68 -11.77 4.20 -4.50
C LEU A 68 -10.96 5.27 -5.22
N LEU A 69 -10.80 6.44 -4.57
CA LEU A 69 -10.08 7.58 -5.13
C LEU A 69 -8.57 7.54 -4.84
N SER A 70 -8.20 7.17 -3.61
CA SER A 70 -6.84 7.24 -3.07
C SER A 70 -6.69 6.34 -1.84
N VAL A 71 -5.47 5.99 -1.48
CA VAL A 71 -5.14 5.35 -0.19
C VAL A 71 -4.50 6.40 0.71
N ILE A 72 -4.99 6.57 1.94
CA ILE A 72 -4.39 7.48 2.92
C ILE A 72 -3.75 6.63 4.02
N ARG A 73 -2.48 6.89 4.34
CA ARG A 73 -1.72 6.09 5.32
C ARG A 73 -0.67 6.91 6.07
N ALA A 74 -0.05 6.30 7.09
CA ALA A 74 0.97 6.90 7.97
C ALA A 74 2.28 6.09 7.97
N HIS A 75 2.87 5.77 9.14
CA HIS A 75 4.00 4.84 9.33
C HIS A 75 5.41 5.30 8.88
N GLU A 76 5.54 6.12 7.84
CA GLU A 76 6.82 6.68 7.40
C GLU A 76 6.92 8.17 7.76
N ALA A 77 7.99 8.54 8.48
CA ALA A 77 8.23 9.94 8.82
C ALA A 77 8.51 10.77 7.56
N GLN A 78 7.88 11.93 7.45
CA GLN A 78 8.07 12.89 6.36
C GLN A 78 8.49 14.23 6.94
N ASP A 79 9.46 14.88 6.30
CA ASP A 79 9.98 16.18 6.75
C ASP A 79 8.89 17.27 6.76
N ALA A 80 8.07 17.32 5.70
CA ALA A 80 6.93 18.23 5.60
C ALA A 80 5.69 17.78 6.42
N GLY A 81 5.79 16.66 7.14
CA GLY A 81 4.67 16.03 7.85
C GLY A 81 3.66 15.30 6.96
N TYR A 82 3.78 15.39 5.63
CA TYR A 82 2.98 14.65 4.66
C TYR A 82 3.75 14.43 3.35
N ARG A 83 3.27 13.51 2.51
CA ARG A 83 3.76 13.29 1.15
C ARG A 83 2.59 12.92 0.24
N MET A 84 2.52 13.55 -0.92
CA MET A 84 1.57 13.20 -1.99
C MET A 84 2.33 12.40 -3.04
N TYR A 85 1.83 11.22 -3.41
CA TYR A 85 2.49 10.37 -4.40
C TYR A 85 1.95 10.64 -5.81
N ARG A 86 2.44 9.84 -6.78
CA ARG A 86 2.05 9.94 -8.19
C ARG A 86 0.53 9.95 -8.34
N LYS A 87 0.03 10.82 -9.22
CA LYS A 87 -1.40 10.92 -9.50
C LYS A 87 -1.88 9.73 -10.33
N SER A 88 -3.06 9.22 -10.00
CA SER A 88 -3.77 8.27 -10.86
C SER A 88 -4.07 8.92 -12.22
N GLN A 89 -3.82 8.18 -13.30
CA GLN A 89 -4.06 8.68 -14.66
C GLN A 89 -5.55 8.90 -14.93
N THR A 90 -6.42 8.14 -14.27
CA THR A 90 -7.87 8.17 -14.49
C THR A 90 -8.53 9.36 -13.79
N THR A 91 -8.09 9.68 -12.57
CA THR A 91 -8.76 10.70 -11.73
C THR A 91 -7.97 12.01 -11.62
N GLY A 92 -6.67 12.00 -11.92
CA GLY A 92 -5.78 13.14 -11.69
C GLY A 92 -5.49 13.44 -10.21
N PHE A 93 -5.98 12.60 -9.29
CA PHE A 93 -5.78 12.72 -7.85
C PHE A 93 -4.60 11.85 -7.37
N PRO A 94 -3.82 12.24 -6.33
CA PRO A 94 -2.76 11.41 -5.76
C PRO A 94 -3.26 10.00 -5.41
N SER A 95 -2.58 8.95 -5.89
CA SER A 95 -3.01 7.57 -5.64
C SER A 95 -2.74 7.10 -4.20
N LEU A 96 -1.76 7.71 -3.55
CA LEU A 96 -1.29 7.46 -2.19
C LEU A 96 -0.89 8.79 -1.52
#